data_AF-A0AAU2I0D8-F1
#
_entry.id   AF-A0AAU2I0D8-F1
#
_cell.length_a   1.000
_cell.length_b   1.000
_cell.length_c   1.000
_cell.angle_alpha   90.00
_cell.angle_beta   90.00
_cell.angle_gamma   90.00
#
_symmetry.space_group_name_H-M   'P 1'
#
loop_
_entity.id
_entity.type
_entity.pdbx_description
1 polymer ?
#
loop_
_entity_poly.entity_id
_entity_poly.type
_entity_poly.pdbx_seq_one_letter_code
_entity_poly.pdbx_strand_id
1 'polypeptide(L)' 'MSSLGLLVLLLLVLVALLVVGGLAYVVHRHPVLATPLMVATGAAAVLVACLGVIAAVR' A
#
# COMPACT_ATOMS: atom_id res chain seq x y z
N MET A 1 18.69 -12.89 -6.57
CA MET A 1 18.00 -12.62 -5.29
C MET A 1 18.26 -13.78 -4.34
N SER A 2 18.57 -13.51 -3.07
CA SER A 2 18.76 -14.57 -2.07
C SER A 2 17.42 -15.16 -1.62
N SER A 3 17.42 -16.37 -1.06
CA SER A 3 16.20 -17.03 -0.53
C SER A 3 15.49 -16.17 0.53
N LEU A 4 16.26 -15.47 1.37
CA LEU A 4 15.72 -14.50 2.33
C LEU A 4 14.99 -13.35 1.61
N GLY A 5 15.57 -12.80 0.54
CA GLY A 5 14.94 -11.75 -0.25
C GLY A 5 13.61 -12.18 -0.86
N LEU A 6 13.49 -13.43 -1.31
CA LEU A 6 12.23 -13.98 -1.83
C LEU A 6 11.16 -14.12 -0.73
N LEU A 7 11.55 -14.57 0.47
CA LEU A 7 10.63 -14.67 1.61
C LEU A 7 10.13 -13.29 2.06
N VAL A 8 11.02 -12.30 2.11
CA VAL A 8 10.65 -10.91 2.45
C VAL A 8 9.71 -10.34 1.39
N LEU A 9 9.97 -10.57 0.11
CA LEU A 9 9.10 -10.12 -0.98
C LEU A 9 7.72 -10.78 -0.88
N LEU A 10 7.66 -12.10 -0.66
CA LEU A 10 6.41 -12.83 -0.47
C LEU A 10 5.61 -12.28 0.72
N LEU A 11 6.28 -12.07 1.86
CA LEU A 11 5.66 -11.49 3.05
C LEU A 11 5.12 -10.09 2.77
N LEU A 12 5.89 -9.25 2.06
CA LEU A 12 5.48 -7.90 1.71
C LEU A 12 4.22 -7.90 0.82
N VAL A 13 4.16 -8.79 -0.18
CA VAL A 13 2.98 -8.97 -1.04
C VAL A 13 1.78 -9.43 -0.20
N LEU A 14 1.96 -10.39 0.70
CA LEU A 14 0.88 -10.89 1.55
C LEU A 14 0.34 -9.79 2.47
N VAL A 15 1.23 -9.02 3.12
CA VAL A 15 0.85 -7.88 3.97
C VAL A 15 0.11 -6.83 3.15
N ALA A 16 0.57 -6.50 1.95
CA ALA A 16 -0.11 -5.54 1.07
C ALA A 16 -1.54 -6.02 0.73
N LEU A 17 -1.72 -7.30 0.39
CA LEU A 17 -3.03 -7.88 0.13
C LEU A 17 -3.95 -7.82 1.36
N LEU A 18 -3.45 -8.13 2.56
CA LEU A 18 -4.23 -8.01 3.79
C LEU A 18 -4.68 -6.57 4.04
N VAL A 19 -3.79 -5.59 3.83
CA VAL A 19 -4.12 -4.17 4.00
C VAL A 19 -5.20 -3.74 3.01
N VAL A 20 -5.03 -4.06 1.72
CA VAL A 20 -6.01 -3.71 0.68
C VAL A 20 -7.36 -4.39 0.95
N GLY A 21 -7.36 -5.67 1.31
CA GLY A 21 -8.56 -6.42 1.67
C GLY A 21 -9.27 -5.83 2.89
N GLY A 22 -8.51 -5.45 3.92
CA GLY A 22 -9.03 -4.79 5.13
C GLY A 22 -9.68 -3.43 4.81
N LEU A 23 -9.02 -2.61 4.01
CA LEU A 23 -9.57 -1.32 3.56
C LEU A 23 -10.83 -1.52 2.72
N ALA A 24 -10.82 -2.47 1.79
CA ALA A 24 -11.99 -2.80 0.99
C ALA A 24 -13.17 -3.27 1.86
N TYR A 25 -12.90 -4.09 2.88
CA TYR A 25 -13.92 -4.54 3.83
C TYR A 25 -14.49 -3.39 4.66
N VAL A 26 -13.63 -2.48 5.15
CA VAL A 26 -14.07 -1.28 5.88
C VAL A 26 -14.94 -0.39 5.00
N VAL A 27 -14.54 -0.16 3.74
CA VAL A 27 -15.33 0.62 2.77
C VAL A 27 -16.67 -0.08 2.46
N HIS A 28 -16.67 -1.41 2.34
CA HIS A 28 -17.88 -2.18 2.11
C HIS A 28 -18.86 -2.11 3.31
N ARG A 29 -18.35 -2.19 4.54
CA ARG A 29 -19.14 -2.07 5.78
C ARG A 29 -19.59 -0.63 6.06
N HIS A 30 -18.76 0.35 5.74
CA HIS A 30 -18.96 1.77 6.04
C HIS A 30 -18.69 2.62 4.79
N PRO A 31 -19.66 2.73 3.86
CA PRO A 31 -19.46 3.42 2.58
C PRO A 31 -19.13 4.91 2.73
N VAL A 32 -19.52 5.55 3.84
CA VAL A 32 -19.15 6.93 4.19
C VAL A 32 -17.63 7.13 4.27
N LEU A 33 -16.87 6.07 4.57
CA LEU A 33 -15.41 6.12 4.66
C LEU A 33 -14.70 5.98 3.30
N ALA A 34 -15.42 5.71 2.20
CA ALA A 34 -14.83 5.50 0.88
C ALA A 34 -14.01 6.71 0.41
N THR A 35 -14.63 7.90 0.41
CA THR A 35 -14.00 9.14 -0.03
C THR A 35 -12.79 9.53 0.83
N PRO A 36 -12.87 9.57 2.19
CA PRO A 36 -11.71 9.91 3.00
C PRO A 36 -10.57 8.88 2.90
N LEU A 37 -10.89 7.58 2.80
CA LEU A 37 -9.87 6.54 2.59
C LEU A 37 -9.19 6.66 1.23
N MET A 38 -9.95 6.96 0.18
CA MET A 38 -9.41 7.16 -1.16
C MET A 38 -8.47 8.37 -1.21
N VAL A 39 -8.85 9.49 -0.58
CA VAL A 39 -8.00 10.69 -0.51
C VAL A 39 -6.72 10.40 0.29
N ALA A 40 -6.84 9.75 1.45
CA ALA A 40 -5.69 9.44 2.30
C ALA A 40 -4.70 8.48 1.63
N THR A 41 -5.20 7.38 1.04
CA THR A 41 -4.35 6.40 0.34
C THR A 41 -3.76 6.96 -0.95
N GLY A 42 -4.52 7.79 -1.69
CA GLY A 42 -4.01 8.51 -2.85
C GLY A 42 -2.87 9.46 -2.50
N ALA A 43 -3.02 10.27 -1.45
CA ALA A 43 -1.96 11.15 -0.97
C ALA A 43 -0.71 10.38 -0.53
N ALA A 44 -0.88 9.27 0.19
CA ALA A 44 0.22 8.40 0.57
C ALA A 44 0.95 7.80 -0.66
N ALA A 45 0.21 7.37 -1.68
CA ALA A 45 0.78 6.85 -2.91
C ALA A 45 1.63 7.90 -3.66
N VAL A 46 1.16 9.16 -3.73
CA VAL A 46 1.92 10.28 -4.31
C VAL A 46 3.22 10.52 -3.54
N LEU A 47 3.18 10.53 -2.21
CA LEU A 47 4.38 10.69 -1.39
C LEU A 47 5.38 9.56 -1.59
N VAL A 48 4.91 8.31 -1.59
CA VAL A 48 5.76 7.13 -1.86
C VAL A 48 6.39 7.21 -3.25
N ALA A 49 5.62 7.61 -4.27
CA ALA A 49 6.16 7.80 -5.62
C ALA A 49 7.23 8.90 -5.66
N CYS A 50 7.00 10.04 -5.00
CA CYS A 50 7.96 11.13 -4.92
C CYS A 50 9.27 10.70 -4.23
N LEU A 51 9.16 10.01 -3.09
CA LEU A 51 10.31 9.44 -2.38
C LEU A 51 11.04 8.39 -3.23
N GLY A 52 10.32 7.56 -3.98
CA GLY A 52 10.89 6.59 -4.91
C GLY A 52 11.70 7.25 -6.02
N VAL A 53 11.19 8.33 -6.62
CA VAL A 53 11.95 9.12 -7.60
C VAL A 53 13.21 9.70 -6.98
N ILE A 54 13.12 10.32 -5.80
CA ILE A 54 14.29 10.88 -5.10
C ILE A 54 15.33 9.79 -4.80
N ALA A 55 14.89 8.62 -4.35
CA ALA A 55 15.78 7.49 -4.06
C ALA A 55 16.43 6.89 -5.32
N ALA A 56 15.77 6.95 -6.47
CA ALA A 56 16.31 6.45 -7.74
C ALA A 56 17.28 7.43 -8.43
N VAL A 57 17.21 8.73 -8.11
CA VAL A 57 18.07 9.78 -8.68
C VAL A 57 19.34 10.02 -7.84
N ARG A 58 19.38 9.50 -6.60
CA ARG A 58 20.59 9.46 -5.75
C ARG A 58 21.44 8.24 -6.01
#